data_AF-A0A8C9K707-F1
#
_entry.id   AF-A0A8C9K707-F1
#
_cell.length_a   1.000
_cell.length_b   1.000
_cell.length_c   1.000
_cell.angle_alpha   90.00
_cell.angle_beta   90.00
_cell.angle_gamma   90.00
#
_symmetry.space_group_name_H-M   'P 1'
#
loop_
_entity.id
_entity.type
_entity.pdbx_description
1 polymer ?
#
loop_
_entity_poly.entity_id
_entity_poly.type
_entity_poly.pdbx_seq_one_letter_code
_entity_poly.pdbx_strand_id
1 'polypeptide(L)'
;FLSVHTQEKKTHDETPNFADDPSWCKTPSGHIKRPMNAFMVWSQIERRKIMEQSPDMHNAEISKRLGKRWKLLKDSDKIPFIREAERLRLKHMADYPDYKYRPRKKVKSGNANSKKRKQRKERNPTRPRGFSSQHPRHPPPPEEDRRLRAWNWTEG
;
A
#
# COMPACT_ATOMS: atom_id res chain seq x y z
N PHE A 1 -10.88 35.35 -44.10
CA PHE A 1 -9.60 34.89 -43.55
C PHE A 1 -9.86 34.11 -42.27
N LEU A 2 -9.92 32.78 -42.36
CA LEU A 2 -9.99 31.92 -41.16
C LEU A 2 -8.64 32.01 -40.44
N SER A 3 -8.61 32.66 -39.28
CA SER A 3 -7.43 32.68 -38.42
C SER A 3 -7.44 31.40 -37.59
N VAL A 4 -6.67 30.42 -38.03
CA VAL A 4 -6.31 29.23 -37.26
C VAL A 4 -5.43 29.66 -36.09
N HIS A 5 -6.04 29.88 -34.93
CA HIS A 5 -5.27 29.97 -33.68
C HIS A 5 -5.02 28.57 -33.15
N THR A 6 -3.79 28.11 -33.36
CA THR A 6 -3.17 26.96 -32.72
C THR A 6 -3.33 27.07 -31.20
N GLN A 7 -4.08 26.14 -30.59
CA GLN A 7 -3.99 25.93 -29.16
C GLN A 7 -2.66 25.24 -28.87
N GLU A 8 -1.72 25.98 -28.27
CA GLU A 8 -0.58 25.40 -27.58
C GLU A 8 -1.08 24.39 -26.55
N LYS A 9 -0.70 23.12 -26.73
CA LYS A 9 -0.91 22.10 -25.72
C LYS A 9 -0.06 22.44 -24.51
N LYS A 10 -0.69 22.99 -23.49
CA LYS A 10 -0.13 23.22 -22.16
C LYS A 10 0.42 21.88 -21.64
N THR A 11 1.72 21.66 -21.77
CA THR A 11 2.42 20.54 -21.15
C THR A 11 2.29 20.71 -19.65
N HIS A 12 1.39 19.94 -19.04
CA HIS A 12 1.19 19.91 -17.60
C HIS A 12 2.32 19.08 -16.94
N ASP A 13 3.58 19.43 -17.21
CA ASP A 13 4.77 18.87 -16.56
C ASP A 13 5.03 19.57 -15.22
N GLU A 14 3.99 19.68 -14.41
CA GLU A 14 4.12 20.04 -13.00
C GLU A 14 3.50 18.86 -12.26
N THR A 15 4.22 17.73 -12.22
CA THR A 15 4.03 16.80 -11.12
C THR A 15 4.45 17.57 -9.87
N PRO A 16 3.53 17.85 -8.92
CA PRO A 16 3.94 18.52 -7.70
C PRO A 16 5.01 17.65 -7.07
N ASN A 17 6.21 18.20 -6.92
CA ASN A 17 7.31 17.51 -6.29
C ASN A 17 7.05 17.47 -4.78
N PHE A 18 6.11 16.62 -4.36
CA PHE A 18 5.71 16.42 -2.96
C PHE A 18 6.85 15.94 -2.06
N ALA A 19 7.98 15.63 -2.67
CA ALA A 19 9.18 15.15 -2.05
C ALA A 19 9.99 16.28 -1.39
N ASP A 20 9.70 17.53 -1.73
CA ASP A 20 10.38 18.71 -1.21
C ASP A 20 9.64 19.41 -0.07
N ASP A 21 8.34 19.16 0.14
CA ASP A 21 7.60 19.69 1.30
C ASP A 21 7.85 18.85 2.57
N PRO A 22 8.56 19.39 3.59
CA PRO A 22 8.81 18.69 4.86
C PRO A 22 7.52 18.35 5.62
N SER A 23 6.42 19.06 5.33
CA SER A 23 5.12 18.88 5.99
C SER A 23 4.46 17.53 5.68
N TRP A 24 4.86 16.85 4.60
CA TRP A 24 4.27 15.55 4.27
C TRP A 24 4.54 14.47 5.32
N CYS A 25 5.71 14.56 5.98
CA CYS A 25 6.15 13.58 6.96
C CYS A 25 5.56 13.84 8.35
N LYS A 26 5.16 15.07 8.69
CA LYS A 26 4.66 15.42 10.02
C LYS A 26 3.18 15.76 9.98
N THR A 27 2.35 14.94 10.62
CA THR A 27 0.93 15.28 10.81
C THR A 27 0.77 16.42 11.82
N PRO A 28 -0.35 17.17 11.79
CA PRO A 28 -0.62 18.23 12.78
C PRO A 28 -0.61 17.74 14.23
N SER A 29 -0.84 16.43 14.46
CA SER A 29 -0.76 15.79 15.76
C SER A 29 0.66 15.44 16.22
N GLY A 30 1.69 15.86 15.47
CA GLY A 30 3.10 15.55 15.75
C GLY A 30 3.52 14.13 15.36
N HIS A 31 2.61 13.31 14.83
CA HIS A 31 2.96 11.97 14.35
C HIS A 31 3.73 12.03 13.04
N ILE A 32 4.89 11.38 13.03
CA ILE A 32 5.76 11.24 11.86
C ILE A 32 5.30 10.03 11.02
N LYS A 33 4.88 10.28 9.78
CA LYS A 33 4.46 9.29 8.79
C LYS A 33 5.69 8.57 8.22
N ARG A 34 5.49 7.34 7.75
CA ARG A 34 6.55 6.56 7.08
C ARG A 34 6.94 7.22 5.75
N PRO A 35 8.21 7.13 5.32
CA PRO A 35 8.60 7.49 3.97
C PRO A 35 7.89 6.59 2.95
N MET A 36 7.63 7.13 1.76
CA MET A 36 6.98 6.38 0.70
C MET A 36 7.95 5.38 0.07
N ASN A 37 7.53 4.12 -0.06
CA ASN A 37 8.27 3.14 -0.85
C ASN A 37 8.06 3.36 -2.36
N ALA A 38 8.83 2.65 -3.20
CA ALA A 38 8.81 2.81 -4.65
C ALA A 38 7.40 2.69 -5.26
N PHE A 39 6.62 1.69 -4.82
CA PHE A 39 5.24 1.52 -5.27
C PHE A 39 4.34 2.68 -4.86
N MET A 40 4.49 3.22 -3.65
CA MET A 40 3.70 4.37 -3.19
C MET A 40 4.03 5.63 -3.98
N VAL A 41 5.31 5.88 -4.28
CA VAL A 41 5.75 7.00 -5.13
C VAL A 41 5.12 6.89 -6.52
N TRP A 42 5.27 5.74 -7.18
CA TRP A 42 4.71 5.49 -8.51
C TRP A 42 3.18 5.53 -8.55
N SER A 43 2.53 4.83 -7.61
CA SER A 43 1.08 4.67 -7.62
C SER A 43 0.33 5.97 -7.33
N GLN A 44 0.96 6.95 -6.67
CA GLN A 44 0.37 8.27 -6.48
C GLN A 44 0.19 9.00 -7.81
N ILE A 45 1.21 8.97 -8.68
CA ILE A 45 1.18 9.59 -10.01
C ILE A 45 0.13 8.91 -10.88
N GLU A 46 0.15 7.57 -10.93
CA GLU A 46 -0.77 6.80 -11.77
C GLU A 46 -2.22 6.83 -11.26
N ARG A 47 -2.42 6.84 -9.95
CA ARG A 47 -3.75 7.00 -9.36
C ARG A 47 -4.38 8.32 -9.77
N ARG A 48 -3.61 9.42 -9.70
CA ARG A 48 -4.09 10.74 -10.11
C ARG A 48 -4.54 10.74 -11.57
N LYS A 49 -3.72 10.19 -12.48
CA LYS A 49 -4.08 10.04 -13.91
C LYS A 49 -5.40 9.28 -14.11
N ILE A 50 -5.62 8.20 -13.35
CA ILE A 50 -6.87 7.42 -13.44
C ILE A 50 -8.06 8.21 -12.86
N MET A 51 -7.87 8.93 -11.76
CA MET A 51 -8.92 9.77 -11.17
C MET A 51 -9.31 10.94 -12.07
N GLU A 52 -8.37 11.52 -12.81
CA GLU A 52 -8.66 12.56 -13.81
C GLU A 52 -9.48 12.02 -14.99
N GLN A 53 -9.18 10.79 -15.44
CA GLN A 53 -9.89 10.14 -16.55
C GLN A 53 -11.22 9.49 -16.13
N SER A 54 -11.37 9.15 -14.85
CA SER A 54 -12.51 8.40 -14.33
C SER A 54 -12.76 8.82 -12.87
N PRO A 55 -13.37 10.00 -12.66
CA PRO A 55 -13.59 10.56 -11.32
C PRO A 55 -14.51 9.69 -10.46
N ASP A 56 -15.42 8.93 -11.09
CA ASP A 56 -16.36 8.03 -10.40
C ASP A 56 -15.73 6.69 -9.98
N MET A 57 -14.50 6.41 -10.40
CA MET A 57 -13.84 5.15 -10.09
C MET A 57 -13.40 5.12 -8.63
N HIS A 58 -13.90 4.13 -7.88
CA HIS A 58 -13.56 4.01 -6.47
C HIS A 58 -12.08 3.64 -6.26
N ASN A 59 -11.42 4.30 -5.31
CA ASN A 59 -9.99 4.14 -4.98
C ASN A 59 -9.55 2.69 -4.74
N ALA A 60 -10.42 1.86 -4.15
CA ALA A 60 -10.11 0.44 -3.93
C ALA A 60 -9.93 -0.32 -5.26
N GLU A 61 -10.67 0.06 -6.30
CA GLU A 61 -10.55 -0.54 -7.62
C GLU A 61 -9.32 -0.02 -8.37
N ILE A 62 -9.05 1.28 -8.27
CA ILE A 62 -7.82 1.88 -8.81
C ILE A 62 -6.59 1.18 -8.23
N SER A 63 -6.55 1.01 -6.90
CA SER A 63 -5.43 0.38 -6.21
C SER A 63 -5.18 -1.06 -6.65
N LYS A 64 -6.24 -1.85 -6.92
CA LYS A 64 -6.09 -3.21 -7.48
C LYS A 64 -5.46 -3.19 -8.86
N ARG A 65 -5.91 -2.29 -9.74
CA ARG A 65 -5.39 -2.17 -11.12
C ARG A 65 -3.92 -1.74 -11.11
N LEU A 66 -3.57 -0.77 -10.27
CA LEU A 66 -2.20 -0.31 -10.09
C LEU A 66 -1.28 -1.41 -9.56
N GLY A 67 -1.74 -2.19 -8.57
CA GLY A 67 -0.97 -3.32 -8.05
C GLY A 67 -0.65 -4.37 -9.13
N LYS A 68 -1.58 -4.63 -10.06
CA LYS A 68 -1.32 -5.52 -11.21
C LYS A 68 -0.32 -4.90 -12.18
N ARG A 69 -0.52 -3.63 -12.55
CA ARG A 69 0.37 -2.91 -13.49
C ARG A 69 1.80 -2.81 -12.95
N TRP A 70 1.99 -2.52 -11.66
CA TRP A 70 3.31 -2.47 -11.03
C TRP A 70 4.09 -3.79 -11.16
N LYS A 71 3.41 -4.92 -10.96
CA LYS A 71 4.03 -6.24 -11.12
C LYS A 71 4.45 -6.54 -12.56
N LEU A 72 3.77 -5.96 -13.53
CA LEU A 72 4.04 -6.13 -14.96
C LEU A 72 5.05 -5.12 -15.51
N LEU A 73 5.39 -4.06 -14.75
CA LEU A 73 6.43 -3.11 -15.15
C LEU A 73 7.80 -3.80 -15.18
N LYS A 74 8.61 -3.40 -16.15
CA LYS A 74 10.01 -3.80 -16.22
C LYS A 74 10.78 -3.15 -15.08
N ASP A 75 11.85 -3.80 -14.64
CA ASP A 75 12.65 -3.26 -13.55
C ASP A 75 13.34 -1.94 -13.97
N SER A 76 13.71 -1.79 -15.25
CA SER A 76 14.16 -0.53 -15.83
C SER A 76 13.22 0.64 -15.52
N ASP A 77 11.92 0.40 -15.64
CA ASP A 77 10.89 1.42 -15.46
C ASP A 77 10.61 1.67 -13.97
N LYS A 78 10.94 0.71 -13.10
CA LYS A 78 10.84 0.84 -11.65
C LYS A 78 12.02 1.61 -11.05
N ILE A 79 13.21 1.54 -11.65
CA ILE A 79 14.44 2.20 -11.18
C ILE A 79 14.23 3.64 -10.73
N PRO A 80 13.62 4.56 -11.53
CA PRO A 80 13.44 5.94 -11.09
C PRO A 80 12.64 6.04 -9.79
N PHE A 81 11.59 5.22 -9.62
CA PHE A 81 10.77 5.22 -8.41
C PHE A 81 11.45 4.55 -7.22
N ILE A 82 12.32 3.57 -7.47
CA ILE A 82 13.16 2.94 -6.43
C ILE A 82 14.18 3.95 -5.90
N ARG A 83 14.88 4.66 -6.81
CA ARG A 83 15.84 5.72 -6.43
C ARG A 83 15.16 6.83 -5.65
N GLU A 84 13.98 7.26 -6.09
CA GLU A 84 13.23 8.31 -5.39
C GLU A 84 12.74 7.87 -4.01
N ALA A 85 12.26 6.63 -3.88
CA ALA A 85 11.91 6.08 -2.58
C ALA A 85 13.10 5.99 -1.62
N GLU A 86 14.29 5.64 -2.14
CA GLU A 86 15.51 5.61 -1.34
C GLU A 86 15.94 7.03 -0.92
N ARG A 87 15.85 8.00 -1.83
CA ARG A 87 16.08 9.42 -1.50
C ARG A 87 15.15 9.89 -0.39
N LEU A 88 13.86 9.57 -0.47
CA LEU A 88 12.88 9.88 0.57
C LEU A 88 13.20 9.18 1.90
N ARG A 89 13.67 7.93 1.86
CA ARG A 89 14.09 7.18 3.05
C ARG A 89 15.27 7.84 3.74
N LEU A 90 16.30 8.23 2.99
CA LEU A 90 17.49 8.89 3.51
C LEU A 90 17.17 10.28 4.07
N LYS A 91 16.38 11.08 3.35
CA LYS A 91 15.88 12.38 3.84
C LYS A 91 15.13 12.22 5.16
N HIS A 92 14.22 11.24 5.22
CA HIS A 92 13.46 10.96 6.44
C HIS A 92 14.35 10.56 7.63
N MET A 93 15.39 9.75 7.38
CA MET A 93 16.33 9.33 8.41
C MET A 93 17.19 10.49 8.91
N ALA A 94 17.57 11.42 8.03
CA ALA A 94 18.31 12.63 8.39
C ALA A 94 17.44 13.63 9.18
N ASP A 95 16.21 13.87 8.71
CA ASP A 95 15.27 14.81 9.35
C ASP A 95 14.72 14.28 10.69
N TYR A 96 14.62 12.95 10.83
CA TYR A 96 14.06 12.28 12.00
C TYR A 96 14.97 11.12 12.47
N PRO A 97 16.15 11.40 13.05
CA PRO A 97 17.12 10.38 13.45
C PRO A 97 16.57 9.43 14.54
N ASP A 98 15.68 9.93 15.40
CA ASP A 98 15.01 9.14 16.46
C ASP A 98 13.73 8.43 15.99
N TYR A 99 13.41 8.50 14.68
CA TYR A 99 12.22 7.87 14.16
C TYR A 99 12.26 6.36 14.34
N LYS A 100 11.29 5.83 15.09
CA LYS A 100 11.10 4.38 15.25
C LYS A 100 9.70 3.97 14.83
N TYR A 101 9.63 2.97 13.94
CA TYR A 101 8.36 2.40 13.53
C TYR A 101 7.68 1.70 14.72
N ARG A 102 6.52 2.23 15.12
CA ARG A 102 5.68 1.68 16.20
C ARG A 102 4.31 1.29 15.63
N PRO A 103 4.12 0.02 15.22
CA PRO A 103 2.82 -0.46 14.76
C PRO A 103 1.75 -0.25 15.84
N ARG A 104 0.70 0.52 15.54
CA ARG A 104 -0.42 0.69 16.45
C ARG A 104 -1.44 -0.43 16.24
N LYS A 105 -1.65 -1.27 17.25
CA LYS A 105 -2.76 -2.22 17.28
C LYS A 105 -4.05 -1.42 17.47
N LYS A 106 -4.93 -1.42 16.47
CA LYS A 106 -6.28 -0.86 16.66
C LYS A 106 -6.99 -1.75 17.67
N VAL A 107 -7.27 -1.22 18.86
CA VAL A 107 -8.28 -1.82 19.74
C VAL A 107 -9.60 -1.74 18.99
N LYS A 108 -10.18 -2.91 18.73
CA LYS A 108 -11.50 -3.03 18.13
C LYS A 108 -12.47 -2.63 19.24
N SER A 109 -12.74 -1.34 19.38
CA SER A 109 -13.87 -0.88 20.17
C SER A 109 -15.10 -1.50 19.54
N GLY A 110 -15.64 -2.52 20.21
CA GLY A 110 -16.86 -3.19 19.80
C GLY A 110 -17.99 -2.17 19.85
N ASN A 111 -18.36 -1.64 18.69
CA ASN A 111 -19.73 -1.18 18.50
C ASN A 111 -20.19 -1.50 17.08
N ALA A 112 -21.45 -1.91 17.02
CA ALA A 112 -22.06 -2.68 15.95
C ALA A 112 -22.03 -1.99 14.58
N ASN A 113 -21.88 -2.83 13.53
CA ASN A 113 -22.51 -2.74 12.20
C ASN A 113 -21.57 -3.08 11.02
N SER A 114 -20.93 -4.25 11.07
CA SER A 114 -20.26 -4.85 9.90
C SER A 114 -20.91 -6.18 9.49
N LYS A 115 -22.25 -6.24 9.47
CA LYS A 115 -23.00 -7.27 8.74
C LYS A 115 -23.44 -6.73 7.37
N LYS A 116 -22.49 -6.53 6.44
CA LYS A 116 -22.80 -6.39 5.00
C LYS A 116 -21.54 -6.50 4.13
N ARG A 117 -20.83 -7.64 4.17
CA ARG A 117 -19.79 -7.96 3.17
C ARG A 117 -19.61 -9.45 2.90
N LYS A 118 -20.68 -10.24 3.05
CA LYS A 118 -20.70 -11.64 2.64
C LYS A 118 -22.06 -12.00 2.03
N GLN A 119 -22.37 -11.40 0.89
CA GLN A 119 -23.43 -11.90 0.01
C GLN A 119 -23.02 -11.59 -1.43
N ARG A 120 -22.29 -12.52 -2.05
CA ARG A 120 -22.30 -12.82 -3.48
C ARG A 120 -21.31 -13.95 -3.79
N LYS A 121 -21.73 -15.18 -3.51
CA LYS A 121 -21.42 -16.39 -4.29
C LYS A 121 -22.21 -17.56 -3.71
N GLU A 122 -23.48 -17.62 -4.03
CA GLU A 122 -24.21 -18.88 -4.06
C GLU A 122 -24.35 -19.28 -5.52
N ARG A 123 -24.01 -20.54 -5.82
CA ARG A 123 -24.59 -21.45 -6.83
C ARG A 123 -23.71 -22.71 -6.94
N ASN A 124 -23.96 -23.69 -6.06
CA ASN A 124 -24.44 -25.04 -6.39
C ASN A 124 -24.37 -25.99 -5.17
N PRO A 125 -25.43 -26.77 -4.85
CA PRO A 125 -25.49 -27.61 -3.66
C PRO A 125 -25.25 -29.08 -3.99
N THR A 126 -24.13 -29.65 -3.53
CA THR A 126 -24.02 -31.09 -3.26
C THR A 126 -22.76 -31.38 -2.45
N ARG A 127 -22.89 -31.43 -1.12
CA ARG A 127 -21.97 -32.23 -0.27
C ARG A 127 -22.66 -32.55 1.06
N PRO A 128 -22.73 -33.82 1.48
CA PRO A 128 -23.44 -34.19 2.70
C PRO A 128 -22.66 -33.75 3.94
N ARG A 129 -23.42 -33.47 5.00
CA ARG A 129 -22.95 -33.15 6.35
C ARG A 129 -22.32 -34.39 6.99
N GLY A 130 -21.24 -34.18 7.74
CA GLY A 130 -20.83 -35.06 8.83
C GLY A 130 -19.35 -35.42 8.82
N PHE A 131 -18.54 -34.69 9.59
CA PHE A 131 -17.47 -35.28 10.42
C PHE A 131 -16.97 -34.22 11.41
N SER A 132 -17.28 -34.38 12.70
CA SER A 132 -16.67 -33.59 13.77
C SER A 132 -15.29 -34.16 14.08
N SER A 133 -14.21 -33.55 13.59
CA SER A 133 -12.87 -33.85 14.09
C SER A 133 -12.57 -32.98 15.30
N GLN A 134 -12.63 -33.57 16.49
CA GLN A 134 -11.90 -33.07 17.65
C GLN A 134 -10.40 -33.16 17.32
N HIS A 135 -9.68 -32.03 17.36
CA HIS A 135 -8.22 -32.01 17.33
C HIS A 135 -7.70 -31.94 18.78
N PRO A 136 -6.74 -32.79 19.19
CA PRO A 136 -6.06 -32.63 20.47
C PRO A 136 -5.21 -31.34 20.44
N ARG A 137 -5.23 -30.60 21.55
CA ARG A 137 -4.34 -29.45 21.74
C ARG A 137 -2.93 -29.97 22.05
N HIS A 138 -1.98 -29.74 21.16
CA HIS A 138 -0.55 -29.95 21.45
C HIS A 138 -0.06 -28.87 22.45
N PRO A 139 0.76 -29.23 23.45
CA PRO A 139 1.42 -28.24 24.31
C PRO A 139 2.52 -27.48 23.54
N PRO A 140 2.82 -26.22 23.92
CA PRO A 140 3.89 -25.45 23.27
C PRO A 140 5.28 -26.08 23.55
N PRO A 141 6.21 -26.05 22.58
CA PRO A 141 7.54 -26.62 22.73
C PRO A 141 8.41 -25.81 23.72
N PRO A 142 9.42 -26.46 24.36
CA PRO A 142 10.37 -25.81 25.28
C PRO A 142 11.15 -24.66 24.64
N GLU A 143 11.55 -23.71 25.48
CA GLU A 143 12.02 -22.36 25.09
C GLU A 143 13.32 -22.31 24.28
N GLU A 144 14.11 -23.39 24.25
CA GLU A 144 15.36 -23.44 23.46
C GLU A 144 15.12 -23.54 21.94
N ASP A 145 13.98 -24.08 21.51
CA ASP A 145 13.64 -24.31 20.10
C ASP A 145 13.04 -23.07 19.39
N ARG A 146 13.04 -21.93 20.09
CA ARG A 146 12.55 -20.64 19.57
C ARG A 146 13.64 -19.85 18.84
N ARG A 147 14.91 -20.07 19.19
CA ARG A 147 16.06 -19.36 18.60
C ARG A 147 16.50 -19.95 17.26
N LEU A 148 16.40 -21.26 17.07
CA LEU A 148 16.78 -21.93 15.82
C LEU A 148 15.80 -21.65 14.66
N ARG A 149 14.52 -21.38 14.96
CA ARG A 149 13.54 -20.94 13.95
C ARG A 149 13.64 -19.45 13.58
N ALA A 150 14.27 -18.63 14.42
CA ALA A 150 14.47 -17.20 14.14
C ALA A 150 15.63 -16.94 13.16
N TRP A 151 16.57 -17.89 13.03
CA TRP A 151 17.71 -17.75 12.11
C TRP A 151 17.37 -18.16 10.66
N ASN A 152 16.37 -19.03 10.45
CA ASN A 152 15.98 -19.51 9.12
C ASN A 152 14.87 -18.66 8.44
N TRP A 153 14.76 -17.36 8.76
CA TRP A 153 13.85 -16.42 8.11
C TRP A 153 14.57 -15.17 7.57
N THR A 154 15.86 -15.30 7.24
CA THR A 154 16.67 -14.23 6.65
C THR A 154 17.37 -14.58 5.33
N GLU A 155 17.12 -15.75 4.72
CA GLU A 155 17.53 -16.01 3.33
C GLU A 155 16.44 -16.80 2.58
N GLY A 156 15.92 -16.19 1.52
CA GLY A 156 14.87 -16.70 0.64
C GLY A 156 14.33 -15.59 -0.26
#